data_AF-A0A258BLV8-F1
#
_entry.id   AF-A0A258BLV8-F1
#
_cell.length_a   1.000
_cell.length_b   1.000
_cell.length_c   1.000
_cell.angle_alpha   90.00
_cell.angle_beta   90.00
_cell.angle_gamma   90.00
#
_symmetry.space_group_name_H-M   'P 1'
#
loop_
_entity.id
_entity.type
_entity.pdbx_description
1 polymer ?
#
loop_
_entity_poly.entity_id
_entity_poly.type
_entity_poly.pdbx_seq_one_letter_code
_entity_poly.pdbx_strand_id
1 'polypeptide(L)'
;MKITVVPAQVTTVEDRIVGNLGFSQMLLLIVPVFVGAGLFAVLPPAMGSASYKYVIMAIIAFFCALLAIRIRGKILAAWLVTILRYNLRAKYYLFNKNSSAMRDVYA
;
A
#
# COMPACT_ATOMS: atom_id res chain seq x y z
N MET A 1 7.92 5.67 -51.44
CA MET A 1 7.18 4.57 -50.80
C MET A 1 6.76 5.02 -49.41
N LYS A 2 5.46 5.01 -49.09
CA LYS A 2 4.97 5.32 -47.74
C LYS A 2 5.27 4.12 -46.85
N ILE A 3 6.20 4.27 -45.91
CA ILE A 3 6.52 3.24 -44.93
C ILE A 3 5.43 3.32 -43.87
N THR A 4 4.55 2.32 -43.82
CA THR A 4 3.62 2.14 -42.71
C THR A 4 4.41 1.54 -41.54
N VAL A 5 4.65 2.35 -40.51
CA VAL A 5 5.25 1.88 -39.26
C VAL A 5 4.21 0.97 -38.59
N VAL A 6 4.42 -0.35 -38.69
CA VAL A 6 3.63 -1.31 -37.92
C VAL A 6 3.99 -1.08 -36.45
N PRO A 7 3.04 -0.73 -35.57
CA PRO A 7 3.34 -0.58 -34.16
C PRO A 7 3.90 -1.90 -33.66
N ALA A 8 5.03 -1.86 -32.95
CA ALA A 8 5.59 -3.04 -32.31
C ALA A 8 4.51 -3.66 -31.41
N GLN A 9 3.97 -4.80 -31.83
CA GLN A 9 3.01 -5.53 -31.03
C GLN A 9 3.79 -6.18 -29.89
N VAL A 10 3.40 -5.88 -28.65
CA VAL A 10 3.89 -6.54 -27.43
C VAL A 10 3.51 -8.03 -27.53
N THR A 11 4.37 -8.81 -28.16
CA THR A 11 4.13 -10.24 -28.49
C THR A 11 5.01 -11.16 -27.68
N THR A 12 6.13 -10.65 -27.15
CA THR A 12 7.02 -11.43 -26.30
C THR A 12 6.47 -11.50 -24.88
N VAL A 13 6.61 -12.67 -24.28
CA VAL A 13 6.22 -12.92 -22.88
C VAL A 13 7.04 -12.01 -21.94
N GLU A 14 8.24 -11.62 -22.36
CA GLU A 14 9.17 -10.76 -21.65
C GLU A 14 8.62 -9.35 -21.43
N ASP A 15 8.10 -8.70 -22.48
CA ASP A 15 7.50 -7.37 -22.36
C ASP A 15 6.27 -7.39 -21.45
N ARG A 16 5.51 -8.51 -21.46
CA ARG A 16 4.38 -8.71 -20.56
C ARG A 16 4.78 -8.87 -19.11
N ILE A 17 5.96 -9.45 -18.82
CA ILE A 17 6.48 -9.64 -17.46
C ILE A 17 7.06 -8.32 -16.94
N VAL A 18 7.86 -7.63 -17.76
CA VAL A 18 8.52 -6.36 -17.38
C VAL A 18 7.49 -5.26 -17.08
N GLY A 19 6.36 -5.25 -17.80
CA GLY A 19 5.25 -4.31 -17.59
C GLY A 19 4.19 -4.72 -16.57
N ASN A 20 4.34 -5.82 -15.83
CA ASN A 20 3.25 -6.36 -14.98
C ASN A 20 3.13 -5.70 -13.58
N LEU A 21 3.86 -4.62 -13.32
CA LEU A 21 3.69 -3.84 -12.09
C LEU A 21 2.48 -2.94 -12.23
N GLY A 22 1.41 -3.25 -11.50
CA GLY A 22 0.23 -2.40 -11.43
C GLY A 22 0.55 -1.07 -10.74
N PHE A 23 -0.17 0.00 -11.10
CA PHE A 23 -0.02 1.32 -10.50
C PHE A 23 -0.05 1.29 -8.96
N SER A 24 -0.97 0.52 -8.37
CA SER A 24 -1.03 0.35 -6.91
C SER A 24 0.18 -0.36 -6.30
N GLN A 25 0.86 -1.25 -7.04
CA GLN A 25 2.11 -1.88 -6.58
C GLN A 25 3.27 -0.88 -6.64
N MET A 26 3.35 -0.07 -7.70
CA MET A 26 4.34 1.00 -7.81
C MET A 26 4.19 2.00 -6.67
N LEU A 27 2.97 2.48 -6.42
CA LEU A 27 2.69 3.38 -5.29
C LEU A 27 3.08 2.76 -3.96
N LEU A 28 2.77 1.48 -3.75
CA LEU A 28 3.12 0.78 -2.52
C LEU A 28 4.64 0.70 -2.36
N LEU A 29 5.38 0.29 -3.38
CA LEU A 29 6.85 0.20 -3.36
C LEU A 29 7.57 1.56 -3.21
N ILE A 30 6.89 2.67 -3.49
CA ILE A 30 7.39 4.02 -3.27
C ILE A 30 7.35 4.42 -1.78
N VAL A 31 6.39 3.90 -1.01
CA VAL A 31 6.22 4.21 0.42
C VAL A 31 7.51 4.03 1.25
N PRO A 32 8.24 2.90 1.20
CA PRO A 32 9.43 2.70 2.02
C PRO A 32 10.56 3.69 1.71
N VAL A 33 10.60 4.27 0.52
CA VAL A 33 11.59 5.29 0.16
C VAL A 33 11.32 6.58 0.94
N PHE A 34 10.08 7.07 0.91
CA PHE A 34 9.67 8.28 1.63
C PHE A 34 9.66 8.10 3.14
N VAL A 35 9.10 6.99 3.61
CA VAL A 35 9.08 6.66 5.05
C VAL A 35 10.50 6.44 5.56
N GLY A 36 11.35 5.76 4.80
CA GLY A 36 12.75 5.56 5.15
C GLY A 36 13.54 6.87 5.23
N ALA A 37 13.35 7.78 4.27
CA ALA A 37 13.97 9.10 4.30
C ALA A 37 13.50 9.93 5.52
N GLY A 38 12.20 9.91 5.82
CA GLY A 38 11.64 10.56 7.00
C GLY A 38 12.19 9.99 8.31
N LEU A 39 12.25 8.66 8.42
CA LEU A 39 12.83 7.98 9.57
C LEU A 39 14.32 8.29 9.74
N PHE A 40 15.08 8.33 8.64
CA PHE A 40 16.50 8.67 8.67
C PHE A 40 16.74 10.08 9.23
N ALA A 41 15.91 11.04 8.82
CA ALA A 41 15.98 12.44 9.26
C ALA A 41 15.59 12.62 10.73
N VAL A 42 14.53 11.93 11.19
CA VAL A 42 13.95 12.14 12.53
C VAL A 42 14.63 11.29 13.62
N LEU A 43 15.07 10.06 13.31
CA LEU A 43 15.63 9.16 14.31
C LEU A 43 17.01 9.65 14.82
N PRO A 44 17.30 9.64 16.13
CA PRO A 44 18.59 10.09 16.68
C PRO A 44 19.72 9.08 16.42
N PRO A 45 20.91 9.47 15.92
CA PRO A 45 21.38 10.82 15.66
C PRO A 45 20.73 11.39 14.39
N ALA A 46 20.05 12.53 14.49
CA ALA A 46 19.36 13.15 13.35
C ALA A 46 20.35 13.39 12.21
N MET A 47 19.99 12.97 10.99
CA MET A 47 20.86 12.98 9.79
C MET A 47 22.17 12.18 9.90
N GLY A 48 22.46 11.55 11.04
CA GLY A 48 23.60 10.67 11.23
C GLY A 48 23.30 9.24 10.78
N SER A 49 24.33 8.56 10.27
CA SER A 49 24.26 7.15 9.92
C SER A 49 24.37 6.29 11.18
N ALA A 50 23.41 5.39 11.35
CA ALA A 50 23.41 4.39 12.43
C ALA A 50 22.83 3.08 11.90
N SER A 51 23.45 1.96 12.26
CA SER A 51 23.09 0.62 11.75
C SER A 51 21.62 0.28 12.00
N TYR A 52 21.09 0.61 13.16
CA TYR A 52 19.72 0.31 13.54
C TYR A 52 18.68 0.98 12.61
N LYS A 53 18.97 2.17 12.08
CA LYS A 53 18.06 2.88 11.15
C LYS A 53 17.90 2.11 9.85
N TYR A 54 19.02 1.64 9.31
CA TYR A 54 19.03 0.85 8.08
C TYR A 54 18.30 -0.48 8.25
N VAL A 55 18.42 -1.12 9.42
CA VAL A 55 17.66 -2.34 9.74
C VAL A 55 16.16 -2.06 9.75
N ILE A 56 15.72 -0.99 10.41
CA ILE A 56 14.29 -0.60 10.43
C ILE A 56 13.80 -0.30 9.00
N MET A 57 14.55 0.46 8.21
CA MET A 57 14.22 0.77 6.82
C MET A 57 14.12 -0.49 5.96
N ALA A 58 15.05 -1.44 6.12
CA ALA A 58 15.04 -2.71 5.41
C ALA A 58 13.83 -3.57 5.77
N ILE A 59 13.45 -3.62 7.05
CA ILE A 59 12.25 -4.33 7.51
C ILE A 59 11.00 -3.72 6.88
N ILE A 60 10.86 -2.39 6.90
CA ILE A 60 9.71 -1.71 6.29
C ILE A 60 9.65 -1.97 4.79
N ALA A 61 10.78 -1.87 4.09
CA ALA A 61 10.86 -2.17 2.67
C ALA A 61 10.50 -3.63 2.36
N PHE A 62 10.94 -4.58 3.19
CA PHE A 62 10.62 -5.99 3.06
C PHE A 62 9.12 -6.26 3.22
N PHE A 63 8.48 -5.71 4.26
CA PHE A 63 7.04 -5.83 4.43
C PHE A 63 6.28 -5.21 3.25
N CYS A 64 6.75 -4.07 2.76
CA CYS A 64 6.16 -3.42 1.60
C CYS A 64 6.27 -4.30 0.33
N ALA A 65 7.43 -4.90 0.08
CA ALA A 65 7.62 -5.84 -1.02
C ALA A 65 6.71 -7.08 -0.91
N LEU A 66 6.56 -7.64 0.30
CA LEU A 66 5.63 -8.75 0.53
C LEU A 66 4.18 -8.35 0.25
N LEU A 67 3.75 -7.17 0.73
CA LEU A 67 2.40 -6.67 0.49
C LEU A 67 2.13 -6.38 -0.99
N ALA A 68 3.17 -6.06 -1.77
CA ALA A 68 3.07 -5.83 -3.21
C ALA A 68 2.82 -7.13 -3.99
N ILE A 69 3.05 -8.31 -3.43
CA ILE A 69 2.86 -9.58 -4.14
C ILE A 69 1.39 -9.73 -4.58
N ARG A 70 1.22 -10.08 -5.86
CA ARG A 70 -0.09 -10.26 -6.48
C ARG A 70 -0.46 -11.75 -6.49
N ILE A 71 -1.53 -12.10 -5.80
CA ILE A 71 -2.09 -13.45 -5.80
C ILE A 71 -3.42 -13.42 -6.55
N ARG A 72 -3.58 -14.28 -7.57
CA ARG A 72 -4.83 -14.43 -8.35
C ARG A 72 -5.37 -13.09 -8.90
N GLY A 73 -4.48 -12.18 -9.29
CA GLY A 73 -4.88 -10.89 -9.86
C GLY A 73 -5.17 -9.76 -8.87
N LYS A 74 -5.09 -9.99 -7.55
CA LYS A 74 -5.23 -8.95 -6.52
C LYS A 74 -3.97 -8.83 -5.66
N ILE A 75 -3.67 -7.61 -5.21
CA ILE A 75 -2.51 -7.31 -4.37
C ILE A 75 -2.82 -7.77 -2.93
N LEU A 76 -1.85 -8.35 -2.25
CA LEU A 76 -1.96 -8.80 -0.84
C LEU A 76 -2.41 -7.68 0.10
N ALA A 77 -1.92 -6.46 -0.10
CA ALA A 77 -2.38 -5.28 0.62
C ALA A 77 -3.91 -5.08 0.55
N ALA A 78 -4.53 -5.31 -0.62
CA ALA A 78 -5.98 -5.15 -0.77
C ALA A 78 -6.76 -6.20 0.03
N TRP A 79 -6.27 -7.45 0.07
CA TRP A 79 -6.82 -8.49 0.91
C TRP A 79 -6.75 -8.15 2.40
N LEU A 80 -5.61 -7.62 2.85
CA LEU A 80 -5.43 -7.18 4.23
C LEU A 80 -6.43 -6.08 4.60
N VAL A 81 -6.62 -5.09 3.73
CA VAL A 81 -7.61 -4.01 3.95
C VAL A 81 -9.03 -4.56 4.04
N THR A 82 -9.40 -5.54 3.20
CA THR A 82 -10.73 -6.17 3.28
C THR A 82 -10.93 -6.91 4.60
N ILE A 83 -9.95 -7.69 5.05
CA ILE A 83 -10.02 -8.40 6.35
C ILE A 83 -10.11 -7.41 7.52
N LEU A 84 -9.32 -6.34 7.48
CA LEU A 84 -9.30 -5.33 8.53
C LEU A 84 -10.64 -4.59 8.62
N ARG A 85 -11.21 -4.18 7.48
CA ARG A 85 -12.56 -3.59 7.41
C ARG A 85 -13.63 -4.54 7.90
N TYR A 86 -13.52 -5.82 7.59
CA TYR A 86 -14.45 -6.83 8.06
C TYR A 86 -14.39 -6.99 9.59
N ASN A 87 -13.19 -7.05 10.17
CA ASN A 87 -13.00 -7.17 11.62
C ASN A 87 -13.37 -5.90 12.40
N LEU A 88 -13.10 -4.71 11.85
CA LEU A 88 -13.48 -3.43 12.47
C LEU A 88 -14.96 -3.10 12.33
N ARG A 89 -15.71 -3.88 11.54
CA ARG A 89 -17.14 -3.67 11.40
C ARG A 89 -17.81 -3.85 12.76
N ALA A 90 -18.56 -2.83 13.18
CA ALA A 90 -19.40 -2.93 14.37
C ALA A 90 -20.40 -4.08 14.21
N LYS A 91 -20.18 -5.16 14.97
CA LYS A 91 -21.04 -6.36 14.96
C LYS A 91 -22.31 -6.16 15.78
N TYR A 92 -22.25 -5.25 16.74
CA TYR A 92 -23.35 -4.95 17.65
C TYR A 92 -23.79 -3.51 17.45
N TYR A 93 -24.97 -3.33 16.84
CA TYR A 93 -25.70 -2.09 16.97
C TYR A 93 -26.32 -2.07 18.38
N LEU A 94 -25.57 -1.56 19.35
CA LEU A 94 -26.11 -1.30 20.69
C LEU A 94 -27.10 -0.14 20.60
N PHE A 95 -28.37 -0.47 20.32
CA PHE A 95 -29.47 0.47 20.48
C PHE A 95 -29.72 0.68 21.98
N ASN A 96 -28.90 1.53 22.58
CA ASN A 96 -29.06 1.90 23.98
C ASN A 96 -30.12 3.01 24.09
N LYS A 97 -31.28 2.70 24.67
CA LYS A 97 -32.38 3.68 24.87
C LYS A 97 -32.01 4.85 25.79
N ASN A 98 -30.94 4.71 26.58
CA ASN A 98 -30.39 5.74 27.46
C ASN A 98 -29.32 6.61 26.76
N SER A 99 -28.94 6.31 25.52
CA SER A 99 -28.01 7.15 24.75
C SER A 99 -28.77 8.26 24.03
N SER A 100 -28.32 9.51 24.20
CA SER A 100 -28.82 10.69 23.49
C SER A 100 -28.14 10.91 22.13
N ALA A 101 -27.15 10.09 21.77
CA ALA A 101 -26.47 10.20 20.47
C ALA A 101 -27.48 10.03 19.32
N MET A 102 -27.52 11.00 18.40
CA MET A 102 -28.43 11.07 17.24
C MET A 102 -29.91 11.33 17.58
N ARG A 103 -30.25 11.84 18.78
CA ARG A 103 -31.58 12.44 19.02
C ARG A 103 -31.53 13.92 18.71
N ASP A 104 -32.41 14.38 17.83
CA ASP A 104 -32.72 15.79 17.67
C ASP A 104 -33.44 16.26 18.95
N VAL A 105 -32.71 16.97 19.80
CA VAL A 105 -33.28 17.65 20.97
C VAL A 105 -33.91 18.93 20.45
N TYR A 106 -35.21 18.89 20.18
CA TYR A 106 -35.98 20.12 19.94
C TYR A 106 -36.17 20.81 21.29
N ALA A 107 -35.55 22.00 21.43
CA ALA A 107 -35.66 22.86 22.60
C ALA A 107 -37.00 23.62 22.63
#